data_AF-A0A182S604-F1
#
_entry.id   AF-A0A182S604-F1
#
_cell.length_a   1.000
_cell.length_b   1.000
_cell.length_c   1.000
_cell.angle_alpha   90.00
_cell.angle_beta   90.00
_cell.angle_gamma   90.00
#
_symmetry.space_group_name_H-M   'P 1'
#
loop_
_entity.id
_entity.type
_entity.pdbx_description
1 polymer ?
#
loop_
_entity_poly.entity_id
_entity_poly.type
_entity_poly.pdbx_seq_one_letter_code
_entity_poly.pdbx_strand_id
1 'polypeptide(L)'
;MLVMPALRLFGRKWLAASDDLVFPCVFEICFRIVWLGLISCVTSTYWNVTEECGEDALPVRIYLVGTIVLISVNIVLLVILVNRSAQGSITEVHKRRLVAPLLVIKILLIIPETGMNVLGTMWAFCGTFECKSNDKVSRTVIEGRYLR
;
A
#
# COMPACT_ATOMS: atom_id res chain seq x y z
N MET A 1 -15.97 -37.36 10.19
CA MET A 1 -14.58 -36.86 10.07
C MET A 1 -14.55 -35.90 8.89
N LEU A 2 -14.72 -34.59 9.13
CA LEU A 2 -14.73 -33.59 8.07
C LEU A 2 -13.29 -33.37 7.61
N VAL A 3 -12.97 -33.86 6.41
CA VAL A 3 -11.70 -33.56 5.74
C VAL A 3 -11.74 -32.09 5.34
N MET A 4 -11.05 -31.24 6.10
CA MET A 4 -10.86 -29.84 5.74
C MET A 4 -9.89 -29.79 4.55
N PRO A 5 -10.30 -29.30 3.37
CA PRO A 5 -9.40 -29.23 2.22
C PRO A 5 -8.30 -28.20 2.51
N ALA A 6 -7.07 -28.70 2.64
CA ALA A 6 -5.86 -27.89 2.83
C ALA A 6 -5.62 -26.98 1.61
N LEU A 7 -5.20 -25.74 1.87
CA LEU A 7 -4.84 -24.79 0.82
C LEU A 7 -3.61 -25.32 0.08
N ARG A 8 -3.64 -25.38 -1.25
CA ARG A 8 -2.47 -25.74 -2.07
C ARG A 8 -1.90 -24.48 -2.73
N LEU A 9 -0.81 -23.97 -2.18
CA LEU A 9 0.00 -22.89 -2.76
C LEU A 9 1.30 -23.49 -3.28
N PHE A 10 1.67 -23.17 -4.52
CA PHE A 10 2.93 -23.63 -5.15
C PHE A 10 3.14 -25.16 -5.07
N GLY A 11 2.08 -25.96 -5.24
CA GLY A 11 2.17 -27.42 -5.20
C GLY A 11 2.38 -28.02 -3.80
N ARG A 12 2.56 -27.23 -2.75
CA ARG A 12 2.63 -27.71 -1.35
C ARG A 12 1.30 -27.50 -0.62
N LYS A 13 0.96 -28.44 0.26
CA LYS A 13 -0.21 -28.35 1.15
C LYS A 13 0.16 -27.46 2.34
N TRP A 14 -0.60 -26.40 2.56
CA TRP A 14 -0.50 -25.54 3.74
C TRP A 14 -1.67 -25.86 4.67
N LEU A 15 -1.37 -26.03 5.97
CA LEU A 15 -2.34 -26.31 7.03
C LEU A 15 -3.07 -25.04 7.55
N ALA A 16 -2.78 -23.87 6.97
CA ALA A 16 -3.46 -22.63 7.32
C ALA A 16 -4.91 -22.67 6.86
N ALA A 17 -5.86 -22.46 7.77
CA ALA A 17 -7.26 -22.31 7.40
C ALA A 17 -7.44 -20.93 6.73
N SER A 18 -8.26 -20.87 5.68
CA SER A 18 -8.60 -19.61 5.02
C SER A 18 -9.18 -18.59 6.00
N ASP A 19 -9.92 -19.08 7.00
CA ASP A 19 -10.62 -18.26 7.98
C ASP A 19 -9.66 -17.47 8.89
N ASP A 20 -8.44 -17.97 9.14
CA ASP A 20 -7.40 -17.28 9.93
C ASP A 20 -6.81 -16.06 9.20
N LEU A 21 -6.98 -15.96 7.87
CA LEU A 21 -6.47 -14.84 7.06
C LEU A 21 -7.37 -13.60 7.09
N VAL A 22 -8.60 -13.70 7.61
CA VAL A 22 -9.56 -12.59 7.64
C VAL A 22 -9.09 -11.49 8.60
N PHE A 23 -8.73 -11.85 9.83
CA PHE A 23 -8.24 -10.90 10.84
C PHE A 23 -7.02 -10.09 10.39
N PRO A 24 -5.92 -10.70 9.90
CA PRO A 24 -4.77 -9.94 9.43
C PRO A 24 -5.11 -9.06 8.22
N CYS A 25 -5.98 -9.51 7.31
CA CYS A 25 -6.37 -8.69 6.16
C CYS A 25 -7.24 -7.49 6.54
N VAL A 26 -8.17 -7.63 7.50
CA VAL A 26 -8.96 -6.50 8.01
C VAL A 26 -8.06 -5.48 8.70
N PHE A 27 -7.13 -5.94 9.54
CA PHE A 27 -6.16 -5.06 10.19
C PHE A 27 -5.33 -4.30 9.16
N GLU A 28 -4.80 -5.00 8.15
CA GLU A 28 -4.05 -4.38 7.05
C GLU A 28 -4.87 -3.31 6.30
N ILE A 29 -6.14 -3.57 6.00
CA ILE A 29 -7.04 -2.58 5.37
C ILE A 29 -7.14 -1.31 6.23
N CYS A 30 -7.30 -1.43 7.55
CA CYS A 30 -7.37 -0.26 8.43
C CYS A 30 -6.12 0.62 8.34
N PHE A 31 -4.93 0.03 8.41
CA PHE A 31 -3.67 0.79 8.27
C PHE A 31 -3.55 1.43 6.89
N ARG A 32 -3.96 0.73 5.84
CA ARG A 32 -3.93 1.25 4.45
C ARG A 32 -4.86 2.44 4.28
N ILE A 33 -6.05 2.43 4.88
CA ILE A 33 -7.00 3.55 4.84
C ILE A 33 -6.41 4.78 5.55
N VAL A 34 -5.83 4.60 6.73
CA VAL A 34 -5.18 5.69 7.46
C VAL A 34 -4.04 6.28 6.62
N TRP A 35 -3.19 5.42 6.06
CA TRP A 35 -2.06 5.86 5.23
C TRP A 35 -2.51 6.57 3.95
N LEU A 36 -3.55 6.06 3.28
CA LEU A 36 -4.16 6.72 2.13
C LEU A 36 -4.71 8.10 2.50
N GLY A 37 -5.36 8.24 3.65
CA GLY A 37 -5.84 9.53 4.16
C GLY A 37 -4.71 10.54 4.36
N LEU A 38 -3.60 10.12 4.98
CA LEU A 38 -2.43 10.97 5.19
C LEU A 38 -1.81 11.41 3.86
N ILE A 39 -1.54 10.47 2.95
CA ILE A 39 -0.95 10.79 1.63
C ILE A 39 -1.89 11.66 0.80
N SER A 40 -3.21 11.44 0.88
CA SER A 40 -4.20 12.27 0.20
C SER A 40 -4.18 13.71 0.72
N CYS A 41 -4.17 13.90 2.05
CA CYS A 41 -4.09 15.21 2.67
C CYS A 41 -2.80 15.96 2.30
N VAL A 42 -1.66 15.26 2.33
CA VAL A 42 -0.37 15.79 1.87
C VAL A 42 -0.49 16.18 0.39
N THR A 43 -0.98 15.29 -0.47
CA THR A 43 -1.10 15.57 -1.91
C THR A 43 -1.97 16.79 -2.17
N SER A 44 -3.12 16.94 -1.50
CA SER A 44 -3.99 18.12 -1.65
C SER A 44 -3.33 19.42 -1.19
N THR A 45 -2.54 19.36 -0.11
CA THR A 45 -1.85 20.55 0.43
C THR A 45 -0.69 20.98 -0.46
N TYR A 46 0.11 20.02 -0.92
CA TYR A 46 1.29 20.29 -1.73
C TYR A 46 0.99 20.41 -3.22
N TRP A 47 -0.24 20.11 -3.67
CA TRP A 47 -0.60 20.16 -5.10
C TRP A 47 -0.33 21.53 -5.72
N ASN A 48 -0.76 22.60 -5.03
CA ASN A 48 -0.62 23.99 -5.48
C ASN A 48 0.85 24.44 -5.44
N VAL A 49 1.58 24.10 -4.37
CA VAL A 49 3.01 24.44 -4.23
C VAL A 49 3.84 23.77 -5.34
N THR A 50 3.43 22.57 -5.75
CA THR A 50 4.11 21.82 -6.79
C THR A 50 3.85 22.41 -8.19
N GLU A 51 2.81 23.24 -8.40
CA GLU A 51 2.62 23.95 -9.69
C GLU A 51 3.65 25.05 -9.91
N GLU A 52 4.12 25.66 -8.85
CA GLU A 52 5.06 26.78 -8.90
C GLU A 52 6.50 26.32 -9.22
N CYS A 53 6.80 25.03 -9.06
CA CYS A 53 8.16 24.48 -9.21
C CYS A 53 8.54 23.99 -10.62
N GLY A 54 7.70 24.19 -11.65
CA GLY A 54 8.09 23.90 -13.04
C GLY A 54 8.38 22.41 -13.33
N GLU A 55 9.40 22.10 -14.14
CA GLU A 55 9.66 20.72 -14.63
C GLU A 55 10.04 19.72 -13.52
N ASP A 56 10.62 20.19 -12.42
CA ASP A 56 11.05 19.34 -11.28
C ASP A 56 9.86 18.80 -10.45
N ALA A 57 8.67 19.37 -10.67
CA ALA A 57 7.42 19.00 -10.02
C ALA A 57 6.80 17.70 -10.57
N LEU A 58 7.08 17.38 -11.83
CA LEU A 58 6.46 16.26 -12.55
C LEU A 58 6.74 14.89 -11.90
N PRO A 59 7.99 14.51 -11.56
CA PRO A 59 8.26 13.21 -10.95
C PRO A 59 7.62 13.06 -9.57
N VAL A 60 7.55 14.13 -8.78
CA VAL A 60 6.92 14.12 -7.45
C VAL A 60 5.40 13.90 -7.57
N ARG A 61 4.75 14.56 -8.53
CA ARG A 61 3.32 14.36 -8.81
C ARG A 61 3.01 12.95 -9.25
N ILE A 62 3.77 12.42 -10.21
CA ILE A 62 3.62 11.04 -10.69
C ILE A 62 3.80 10.05 -9.53
N TYR A 63 4.76 10.28 -8.65
CA TYR A 63 4.99 9.47 -7.46
C TYR A 63 3.81 9.51 -6.48
N LEU A 64 3.32 10.70 -6.12
CA LEU A 64 2.20 10.87 -5.19
C LEU A 64 0.93 10.19 -5.72
N VAL A 65 0.58 10.48 -6.99
CA VAL A 65 -0.58 9.86 -7.65
C VAL A 65 -0.40 8.35 -7.78
N GLY A 66 0.78 7.89 -8.21
CA GLY A 66 1.10 6.47 -8.32
C GLY A 66 0.97 5.73 -7.01
N THR A 67 1.40 6.34 -5.91
CA THR A 67 1.30 5.79 -4.55
C THR A 67 -0.17 5.67 -4.12
N ILE A 68 -1.00 6.69 -4.35
CA ILE A 68 -2.44 6.64 -4.06
C ILE A 68 -3.13 5.53 -4.85
N VAL A 69 -2.85 5.46 -6.16
CA VAL A 69 -3.42 4.42 -7.04
C VAL A 69 -3.03 3.04 -6.55
N LEU A 70 -1.75 2.81 -6.25
CA LEU A 70 -1.28 1.51 -5.80
C LEU A 70 -1.90 1.06 -4.46
N ILE A 71 -2.02 1.99 -3.50
CA ILE A 71 -2.66 1.69 -2.21
C ILE A 71 -4.15 1.37 -2.43
N SER A 72 -4.84 2.11 -3.30
CA SER A 72 -6.26 1.88 -3.58
C SER A 72 -6.50 0.50 -4.21
N VAL A 73 -5.66 0.08 -5.17
CA VAL A 73 -5.74 -1.26 -5.79
C VAL A 73 -5.48 -2.35 -4.75
N ASN A 74 -4.52 -2.15 -3.84
CA ASN A 74 -4.27 -3.08 -2.73
C ASN A 74 -5.50 -3.19 -1.81
N ILE A 75 -6.13 -2.08 -1.44
CA ILE A 75 -7.35 -2.10 -0.61
C ILE A 75 -8.46 -2.88 -1.30
N VAL A 76 -8.71 -2.64 -2.59
CA VAL A 76 -9.72 -3.38 -3.36
C VAL A 76 -9.41 -4.87 -3.37
N LEU A 77 -8.16 -5.27 -3.62
CA LEU A 77 -7.74 -6.66 -3.61
C LEU A 77 -7.95 -7.31 -2.23
N LEU A 78 -7.61 -6.59 -1.15
CA LEU A 78 -7.81 -7.04 0.23
C LEU A 78 -9.30 -7.18 0.57
N VAL A 79 -10.14 -6.25 0.16
CA VAL A 79 -11.61 -6.32 0.36
C VAL A 79 -12.19 -7.53 -0.36
N ILE A 80 -11.79 -7.78 -1.61
CA ILE A 80 -12.20 -8.98 -2.35
C ILE A 80 -11.72 -10.23 -1.60
N LEU A 81 -10.47 -10.25 -1.14
CA LEU A 81 -9.90 -11.39 -0.42
C LEU A 81 -10.63 -11.65 0.90
N VAL A 82 -10.89 -10.63 1.72
CA VAL A 82 -11.68 -10.72 2.96
C VAL A 82 -13.09 -11.21 2.68
N ASN A 83 -13.78 -10.64 1.69
CA ASN A 83 -15.16 -11.05 1.36
C ASN A 83 -15.21 -12.52 0.90
N ARG A 84 -14.25 -12.94 0.07
CA ARG A 84 -14.16 -14.35 -0.36
C ARG A 84 -13.72 -15.29 0.76
N SER A 85 -12.92 -14.80 1.71
CA SER A 85 -12.43 -15.57 2.85
C SER A 85 -13.46 -15.66 3.99
N ALA A 86 -14.33 -14.66 4.15
CA ALA A 86 -15.39 -14.60 5.14
C ALA A 86 -16.66 -15.37 4.72
N GLN A 87 -16.85 -15.67 3.43
CA GLN A 87 -17.96 -16.49 2.91
C GLN A 87 -17.82 -18.00 3.23
N GLY A 88 -17.18 -18.34 4.35
CA GLY A 88 -16.91 -19.70 4.82
C GLY A 88 -18.18 -20.47 5.20
N SER A 89 -18.93 -20.94 4.21
CA SER A 89 -19.78 -22.13 4.36
C SER A 89 -19.02 -23.34 3.82
N ILE A 90 -19.00 -24.42 4.60
CA ILE A 90 -18.23 -25.67 4.41
C ILE A 90 -18.51 -26.36 3.05
N THR A 91 -19.56 -25.99 2.33
CA THR A 91 -20.00 -26.67 1.10
C THR A 91 -19.46 -26.10 -0.22
N GLU A 92 -18.87 -24.89 -0.24
CA GLU A 92 -18.44 -24.24 -1.49
C GLU A 92 -16.93 -24.36 -1.76
N VAL A 93 -16.51 -25.56 -2.15
CA VAL A 93 -15.11 -25.92 -2.47
C VAL A 93 -14.53 -25.06 -3.62
N HIS A 94 -15.40 -24.49 -4.47
CA HIS A 94 -14.99 -23.70 -5.63
C HIS A 94 -14.47 -22.30 -5.25
N LYS A 95 -14.98 -21.69 -4.16
CA LYS A 95 -14.53 -20.36 -3.70
C LYS A 95 -13.13 -20.40 -3.09
N ARG A 96 -12.72 -21.51 -2.46
CA ARG A 96 -11.35 -21.69 -1.90
C ARG A 96 -10.25 -21.76 -2.97
N ARG A 97 -10.57 -22.13 -4.22
CA ARG A 97 -9.59 -22.11 -5.33
C ARG A 97 -9.19 -20.71 -5.75
N LEU A 98 -10.04 -19.70 -5.55
CA LEU A 98 -9.75 -18.31 -5.95
C LEU A 98 -8.89 -17.58 -4.92
N VAL A 99 -8.89 -18.02 -3.65
CA VAL A 99 -8.05 -17.41 -2.60
C VAL A 99 -6.56 -17.58 -2.91
N ALA A 100 -6.15 -18.76 -3.40
CA ALA A 100 -4.76 -19.03 -3.76
C ALA A 100 -4.18 -18.12 -4.87
N PRO A 101 -4.81 -17.94 -6.05
CA PRO A 101 -4.32 -17.01 -7.07
C PRO A 101 -4.42 -15.54 -6.63
N LEU A 102 -5.43 -15.16 -5.84
CA LEU A 102 -5.49 -13.79 -5.28
C LEU A 102 -4.31 -13.49 -4.35
N LEU A 103 -3.87 -14.46 -3.55
CA LEU A 103 -2.66 -14.33 -2.73
C LEU A 103 -1.40 -14.21 -3.59
N VAL A 104 -1.30 -14.94 -4.70
CA VAL A 104 -0.18 -14.80 -5.65
C VAL A 104 -0.16 -13.41 -6.27
N ILE A 105 -1.31 -12.89 -6.68
CA ILE A 105 -1.44 -11.51 -7.19
C ILE A 105 -1.00 -10.50 -6.12
N LYS A 106 -1.40 -10.70 -4.86
CA LYS A 106 -0.97 -9.85 -3.74
C LYS A 106 0.55 -9.84 -3.57
N ILE A 107 1.21 -11.01 -3.65
CA ILE A 107 2.67 -11.10 -3.57
C ILE A 107 3.33 -10.33 -4.72
N LEU A 108 2.79 -10.42 -5.93
CA LEU A 108 3.29 -9.66 -7.07
C LEU A 108 3.10 -8.15 -6.89
N LEU A 109 1.99 -7.70 -6.28
CA LEU A 109 1.71 -6.29 -6.01
C LEU A 109 2.60 -5.68 -4.92
N ILE A 110 3.17 -6.51 -4.04
CA ILE A 110 4.07 -6.05 -2.97
C ILE A 110 5.42 -5.56 -3.52
N ILE A 111 5.85 -6.06 -4.68
CA ILE A 111 7.11 -5.69 -5.33
C ILE A 111 7.12 -4.21 -5.75
N PRO A 112 6.15 -3.71 -6.57
CA PRO A 112 6.11 -2.29 -6.92
C PRO A 112 5.82 -1.41 -5.69
N GLU A 113 5.09 -1.91 -4.71
CA GLU A 113 4.81 -1.16 -3.47
C GLU A 113 6.07 -0.90 -2.66
N THR A 114 6.86 -1.95 -2.42
CA THR A 114 8.15 -1.80 -1.73
C THR A 114 9.11 -0.92 -2.53
N GLY A 115 9.13 -1.05 -3.86
CA GLY A 115 9.92 -0.16 -4.73
C GLY A 115 9.55 1.32 -4.57
N MET A 116 8.26 1.66 -4.58
CA MET A 116 7.80 3.03 -4.37
C MET A 116 8.11 3.55 -2.95
N ASN A 117 8.00 2.70 -1.92
CA ASN A 117 8.37 3.11 -0.56
C ASN A 117 9.87 3.39 -0.42
N VAL A 118 10.73 2.56 -1.03
CA VAL A 118 12.17 2.78 -1.06
C VAL A 118 12.50 4.08 -1.78
N LEU A 119 11.91 4.32 -2.95
CA LEU A 119 12.09 5.58 -3.70
C LEU A 119 11.65 6.80 -2.90
N GLY A 120 10.49 6.76 -2.25
CA GLY A 120 10.00 7.85 -1.39
C GLY A 120 10.93 8.11 -0.21
N THR A 121 11.46 7.05 0.41
CA THR A 121 12.43 7.16 1.51
C THR A 121 13.73 7.79 1.00
N MET A 122 14.26 7.32 -0.13
CA MET A 122 15.45 7.90 -0.74
C MET A 122 15.26 9.39 -1.04
N TRP A 123 14.12 9.79 -1.60
CA TRP A 123 13.83 11.21 -1.84
C TRP A 123 13.72 12.03 -0.56
N ALA A 124 13.08 11.49 0.48
CA ALA A 124 12.97 12.16 1.78
C ALA A 124 14.33 12.40 2.46
N PHE A 125 15.30 11.50 2.27
CA PHE A 125 16.62 11.59 2.91
C PHE A 125 17.71 12.22 2.05
N CYS A 126 17.70 12.00 0.73
CA CYS A 126 18.72 12.53 -0.18
C CYS A 126 18.38 13.93 -0.71
N GLY A 127 17.15 14.43 -0.54
CA GLY A 127 16.80 15.82 -0.87
C GLY A 127 17.11 16.20 -2.32
N THR A 128 16.91 15.29 -3.28
CA THR A 128 17.39 15.45 -4.66
C THR A 128 16.64 16.50 -5.48
N PHE A 129 15.48 16.96 -5.01
CA PHE A 129 14.66 17.98 -5.68
C PHE A 129 14.42 19.15 -4.72
N GLU A 130 15.20 20.22 -4.86
CA GLU A 130 15.01 21.45 -4.10
C GLU A 130 13.98 22.34 -4.80
N CYS A 131 12.69 22.13 -4.48
CA CYS A 131 11.70 23.19 -4.68
C CYS A 131 12.06 24.36 -3.77
N LYS A 132 12.53 25.48 -4.33
CA LYS A 132 12.71 26.73 -3.59
C LYS A 132 11.35 27.39 -3.35
N SER A 133 10.41 26.68 -2.75
CA SER A 133 9.16 27.28 -2.26
C SER A 133 9.45 28.03 -0.96
N ASN A 134 8.99 29.27 -0.88
CA ASN A 134 9.23 30.21 0.21
C ASN A 134 8.30 29.96 1.42
N ASP A 135 7.93 28.71 1.67
CA ASP A 135 7.02 28.32 2.74
C ASP A 135 7.76 27.96 4.03
N LYS A 136 7.42 28.70 5.09
CA LYS A 136 8.07 28.71 6.42
C LYS A 136 7.99 27.38 7.17
N VAL A 137 7.24 26.39 6.68
CA VAL A 137 6.97 25.12 7.38
C VAL A 137 8.14 24.12 7.27
N SER A 138 8.94 24.17 6.19
CA SER A 138 10.12 23.29 6.07
C SER A 138 11.35 23.80 6.80
N ARG A 139 11.44 25.09 7.15
CA ARG A 139 12.62 25.65 7.81
C ARG A 139 12.83 25.14 9.23
N THR A 140 11.76 24.82 9.96
CA THR A 140 11.87 24.38 11.37
C THR A 140 12.46 22.98 11.56
N VAL A 141 12.38 22.10 10.56
CA VAL A 141 12.96 20.74 10.66
C VAL A 141 14.41 20.71 10.18
N ILE A 142 14.77 21.58 9.24
CA ILE A 142 16.12 21.64 8.65
C ILE A 142 17.07 22.51 9.50
N GLU A 143 16.58 23.62 10.08
CA GLU A 143 17.40 24.48 10.97
C GLU A 143 17.80 23.77 12.29
N GLY A 144 17.06 22.75 12.73
CA GLY A 144 17.45 21.91 13.88
C GLY A 144 18.69 21.03 13.64
N ARG A 145 19.10 20.83 12.37
CA ARG A 145 20.29 20.04 12.01
C ARG A 145 21.56 20.90 11.86
N TYR A 146 21.42 22.20 11.65
CA TYR A 146 22.54 23.13 11.50
C TYR A 146 23.01 23.76 12.83
N LEU A 147 22.26 23.55 13.92
CA LEU A 147 22.59 24.04 15.28
C LEU A 147 23.24 22.96 16.17
N ARG A 148 23.93 21.97 15.58
CA ARG A 148 24.83 21.06 16.31
C ARG A 148 26.19 20.99 15.65
#